data_AF-A7T7G1-F1
#
_entry.id   AF-A7T7G1-F1
#
_cell.length_a   1.000
_cell.length_b   1.000
_cell.length_c   1.000
_cell.angle_alpha   90.00
_cell.angle_beta   90.00
_cell.angle_gamma   90.00
#
_symmetry.space_group_name_H-M   'P 1'
#
loop_
_entity.id
_entity.type
_entity.pdbx_description
1 polymer ?
#
loop_
_entity_poly.entity_id
_entity_poly.type
_entity_poly.pdbx_seq_one_letter_code
_entity_poly.pdbx_strand_id
1 'polypeptide(L)'
;NVHLVKNWLPKLEKKLEAFSEGSNPDYRVYISAEPAGTPDAHIIPQGILETSIKITNEPPTGMMANLHKALNNFNQDTLEMCARENEFKSILFSLCYFHAVVAERRKFGPQGWNRSYPFNTGDLTISVDVLYNYLEANAKVRSNNIKKQQLL
;
A
#
# COMPACT_ATOMS: atom_id res chain seq x y z
N ASN A 1 7.44 3.51 13.84
CA ASN A 1 6.41 4.54 14.11
C ASN A 1 6.91 5.63 15.07
N VAL A 2 8.15 6.11 14.92
CA VAL A 2 8.69 7.11 15.86
C VAL A 2 8.05 8.50 15.70
N HIS A 3 7.42 8.75 14.55
CA HIS A 3 6.64 9.96 14.25
C HIS A 3 5.40 10.15 15.17
N LEU A 4 5.00 9.13 15.94
CA LEU A 4 3.87 9.23 16.88
C LEU A 4 4.30 9.61 18.31
N VAL A 5 5.59 9.60 18.61
CA VAL A 5 6.11 9.75 19.99
C VAL A 5 7.00 10.99 20.15
N LYS A 6 6.49 12.15 19.71
CA LYS A 6 7.21 13.44 19.68
C LYS A 6 8.02 13.74 20.95
N ASN A 7 7.40 13.60 22.12
CA ASN A 7 8.03 13.96 23.40
C ASN A 7 9.16 13.01 23.83
N TRP A 8 9.25 11.82 23.22
CA TRP A 8 10.28 10.84 23.53
C TRP A 8 11.52 10.99 22.63
N LEU A 9 11.39 11.59 21.45
CA LEU A 9 12.47 11.71 20.47
C LEU A 9 13.75 12.40 21.00
N PRO A 10 13.67 13.47 21.81
CA PRO A 10 14.89 14.07 22.39
C PRO A 10 15.63 13.13 23.36
N LYS A 11 14.90 12.23 24.04
CA LYS A 11 15.52 11.21 24.90
C LYS A 11 16.17 10.11 24.06
N LEU A 12 15.57 9.76 22.92
CA LEU A 12 16.15 8.81 21.98
C LEU A 12 17.46 9.36 21.40
N GLU A 13 17.47 10.61 20.93
CA GLU A 13 18.65 11.27 20.36
C GLU A 13 19.86 11.20 21.31
N LYS A 14 19.69 11.66 22.55
CA LYS A 14 20.75 11.58 23.58
C LYS A 14 21.27 10.17 23.83
N LYS A 15 20.39 9.16 23.74
CA LYS A 15 20.81 7.76 23.89
C LYS A 15 21.61 7.29 22.67
N LEU A 16 21.20 7.66 21.46
CA LEU A 16 21.92 7.29 20.25
C LEU A 16 23.33 7.90 20.24
N GLU A 17 23.48 9.15 20.66
CA GLU A 17 24.79 9.80 20.85
C GLU A 17 25.63 9.09 21.94
N ALA A 18 25.05 8.81 23.10
CA ALA A 18 25.78 8.15 24.19
C ALA A 18 26.26 6.74 23.83
N PHE A 19 25.52 6.04 22.97
CA PHE A 19 25.84 4.67 22.54
C PHE A 19 26.50 4.63 21.16
N SER A 20 26.81 5.76 20.50
CA SER A 20 27.55 5.74 19.24
C SER A 20 29.04 5.48 19.44
N GLU A 21 29.57 5.77 20.62
CA GLU A 21 30.95 5.54 21.00
C GLU A 21 31.07 4.31 21.92
N GLY A 22 32.02 3.42 21.64
CA GLY A 22 32.27 2.23 22.47
C GLY A 22 31.22 1.10 22.35
N SER A 23 30.23 1.23 21.47
CA SER A 23 29.30 0.15 21.13
C SER A 23 29.96 -0.96 20.32
N ASN A 24 29.36 -2.15 20.35
CA ASN A 24 29.80 -3.27 19.52
C ASN A 24 29.82 -2.90 18.02
N PRO A 25 30.86 -3.28 17.25
CA PRO A 25 30.94 -2.97 15.80
C PRO A 25 29.75 -3.45 14.96
N ASP A 26 29.03 -4.48 15.39
CA ASP A 26 27.85 -5.04 14.72
C ASP A 26 26.53 -4.46 15.23
N TYR A 27 26.57 -3.55 16.20
CA TYR A 27 25.36 -2.89 16.71
C TYR A 27 24.72 -2.02 15.62
N ARG A 28 23.42 -2.21 15.38
CA ARG A 28 22.63 -1.45 14.40
C ARG A 28 21.32 -1.02 15.03
N VAL A 29 20.90 0.21 14.74
CA VAL A 29 19.58 0.75 15.10
C VAL A 29 18.80 1.04 13.84
N TYR A 30 17.60 0.49 13.74
CA TYR A 30 16.66 0.77 12.65
C TYR A 30 15.49 1.59 13.17
N ILE A 31 15.23 2.72 12.51
CA ILE A 31 14.17 3.66 12.88
C ILE A 31 13.19 3.79 11.72
N SER A 32 11.90 3.62 11.99
CA SER A 32 10.83 3.83 11.01
C SER A 32 9.92 5.01 11.39
N ALA A 33 9.74 5.93 10.46
CA ALA A 33 8.89 7.12 10.59
C ALA A 33 8.08 7.35 9.31
N GLU A 34 6.91 7.98 9.45
CA GLU A 34 6.22 8.56 8.30
C GLU A 34 6.76 9.98 8.09
N PRO A 35 6.87 10.44 6.82
CA PRO A 35 7.28 11.80 6.54
C PRO A 35 6.23 12.80 7.05
N ALA A 36 6.69 13.96 7.52
CA ALA A 36 5.79 15.05 7.86
C ALA A 36 5.13 15.60 6.59
N GLY A 37 3.82 15.92 6.67
CA GLY A 37 3.06 16.46 5.55
C GLY A 37 3.52 17.85 5.09
N THR A 38 4.19 18.60 5.97
CA THR A 38 4.86 19.88 5.68
C THR A 38 6.20 19.94 6.42
N PRO A 39 7.16 20.78 5.97
CA PRO A 39 8.41 20.99 6.68
C PRO A 39 8.21 21.47 8.13
N ASP A 40 7.25 22.36 8.38
CA ASP A 40 6.98 22.92 9.73
C ASP A 40 6.40 21.89 10.71
N ALA A 41 5.75 20.85 10.19
CA ALA A 41 5.19 19.77 10.99
C ALA A 41 6.24 18.69 11.32
N HIS A 42 7.49 18.86 10.90
CA HIS A 42 8.54 17.89 11.14
C HIS A 42 8.89 17.80 12.63
N ILE A 43 8.93 16.56 13.16
CA ILE A 43 9.17 16.32 14.58
C ILE A 43 10.42 15.52 14.88
N ILE A 44 11.10 14.96 13.87
CA ILE A 44 12.31 14.17 14.10
C ILE A 44 13.46 15.14 14.41
N PRO A 45 14.18 14.96 15.52
CA PRO A 45 15.32 15.80 15.85
C PRO A 45 16.37 15.81 14.75
N GLN A 46 16.98 16.98 14.53
CA GLN A 46 18.00 17.18 13.51
C GLN A 46 19.20 16.25 13.68
N GLY A 47 19.67 16.02 14.92
CA GLY A 47 20.83 15.16 15.18
C GLY A 47 20.58 13.72 14.75
N ILE A 48 19.37 13.18 14.97
CA ILE A 48 18.98 11.86 14.45
C ILE A 48 19.02 11.85 12.92
N LEU A 49 18.57 12.92 12.25
CA LEU A 49 18.58 12.99 10.79
C LEU A 49 19.99 13.11 10.23
N GLU A 50 20.87 13.88 10.86
CA GLU A 50 22.25 14.09 10.40
C GLU A 50 23.11 12.84 10.57
N THR A 51 22.89 12.09 11.65
CA THR A 51 23.67 10.89 11.99
C THR A 51 23.12 9.59 11.39
N SER A 52 22.01 9.65 10.63
CA SER A 52 21.37 8.47 10.05
C SER A 52 21.48 8.38 8.53
N ILE A 53 21.57 7.14 8.05
CA ILE A 53 21.30 6.78 6.66
C ILE A 53 19.79 6.81 6.46
N LYS A 54 19.34 7.68 5.54
CA LYS A 54 17.92 7.90 5.26
C LYS A 54 17.52 7.08 4.04
N ILE A 55 16.55 6.18 4.22
CA ILE A 55 16.00 5.35 3.13
C ILE A 55 14.51 5.67 3.03
N THR A 56 14.05 6.07 1.85
CA THR A 56 12.63 6.31 1.55
C THR A 56 12.06 5.12 0.80
N ASN A 57 10.95 4.58 1.31
CA ASN A 57 10.18 3.55 0.61
C ASN A 57 9.02 4.21 -0.11
N GLU A 58 9.24 4.61 -1.36
CA GLU A 58 8.21 5.22 -2.20
C GLU A 58 7.35 4.15 -2.88
N PRO A 59 6.03 4.37 -3.02
CA PRO A 59 5.20 3.45 -3.79
C PRO A 59 5.68 3.37 -5.24
N PRO A 60 5.58 2.19 -5.89
CA PRO A 60 5.95 2.06 -7.29
C PRO A 60 5.13 3.03 -8.15
N THR A 61 5.80 3.62 -9.13
CA THR A 61 5.19 4.60 -10.03
C THR A 61 4.93 3.99 -11.40
N GLY A 62 3.80 4.33 -11.98
CA GLY A 62 3.36 3.85 -13.28
C GLY A 62 2.38 2.69 -13.19
N MET A 63 1.50 2.63 -14.19
CA MET A 63 0.40 1.65 -14.25
C MET A 63 0.93 0.21 -14.18
N MET A 64 1.95 -0.13 -14.97
CA MET A 64 2.48 -1.50 -15.01
C MET A 64 3.07 -1.93 -13.67
N ALA A 65 3.83 -1.07 -13.00
CA ALA A 65 4.42 -1.39 -11.70
C ALA A 65 3.32 -1.56 -10.63
N ASN A 66 2.27 -0.74 -10.67
CA ASN A 66 1.13 -0.89 -9.77
C ASN A 66 0.28 -2.14 -10.07
N LEU A 67 0.14 -2.54 -11.34
CA LEU A 67 -0.51 -3.78 -11.73
C LEU A 67 0.26 -5.01 -11.25
N HIS A 68 1.59 -5.02 -11.44
CA HIS A 68 2.44 -6.08 -10.90
C HIS A 68 2.34 -6.15 -9.37
N LYS A 69 2.39 -5.00 -8.69
CA LYS A 69 2.21 -4.96 -7.23
C LYS A 69 0.85 -5.50 -6.79
N ALA A 70 -0.22 -5.21 -7.53
CA ALA A 70 -1.55 -5.74 -7.25
C ALA A 70 -1.61 -7.27 -7.44
N LEU A 71 -1.10 -7.78 -8.57
CA LEU A 71 -1.08 -9.21 -8.89
C LEU A 71 -0.22 -10.02 -7.91
N ASN A 72 0.89 -9.45 -7.42
CA ASN A 72 1.78 -10.11 -6.45
C ASN A 72 1.14 -10.40 -5.09
N ASN A 73 -0.08 -9.91 -4.81
CA ASN A 73 -0.83 -10.30 -3.62
C ASN A 73 -1.49 -11.68 -3.75
N PHE A 74 -1.49 -12.27 -4.94
CA PHE A 74 -2.17 -13.52 -5.24
C PHE A 74 -1.18 -14.55 -5.77
N ASN A 75 -1.26 -15.76 -5.24
CA ASN A 75 -0.41 -16.88 -5.64
C ASN A 75 -1.17 -17.84 -6.59
N GLN A 76 -0.48 -18.88 -7.05
CA GLN A 76 -1.09 -19.87 -7.95
C GLN A 76 -2.33 -20.54 -7.32
N ASP A 77 -2.28 -20.86 -6.02
CA ASP A 77 -3.42 -21.45 -5.30
C ASP A 77 -4.66 -20.54 -5.37
N THR A 78 -4.47 -19.22 -5.24
CA THR A 78 -5.57 -18.25 -5.38
C THR A 78 -6.15 -18.30 -6.78
N LEU A 79 -5.30 -18.40 -7.81
CA LEU A 79 -5.78 -18.44 -9.19
C LEU A 79 -6.57 -19.72 -9.51
N GLU A 80 -6.32 -20.80 -8.78
CA GLU A 80 -6.92 -22.13 -8.97
C GLU A 80 -8.02 -22.45 -7.94
N MET A 81 -8.31 -21.53 -7.01
CA MET A 81 -9.25 -21.80 -5.91
C MET A 81 -10.72 -21.93 -6.32
N CYS A 82 -11.08 -21.37 -7.49
CA CYS A 82 -12.46 -21.29 -7.97
C CYS A 82 -12.72 -22.34 -9.05
N ALA A 83 -13.85 -23.07 -8.94
CA ALA A 83 -14.24 -24.06 -9.95
C ALA A 83 -14.45 -23.44 -11.35
N ARG A 84 -14.71 -22.13 -11.40
CA ARG A 84 -14.90 -21.33 -12.62
C ARG A 84 -13.67 -20.48 -12.90
N GLU A 85 -12.54 -21.15 -13.10
CA GLU A 85 -11.22 -20.53 -13.19
C GLU A 85 -11.13 -19.43 -14.25
N ASN A 86 -11.72 -19.62 -15.43
CA ASN A 86 -11.63 -18.65 -16.52
C ASN A 86 -12.30 -17.32 -16.17
N GLU A 87 -13.51 -17.37 -15.62
CA GLU A 87 -14.22 -16.17 -15.16
C GLU A 87 -13.53 -15.54 -13.95
N PHE A 88 -13.08 -16.35 -13.00
CA PHE A 88 -12.39 -15.87 -11.81
C PHE A 88 -11.08 -15.13 -12.17
N LYS A 89 -10.20 -15.77 -12.96
CA LYS A 89 -8.91 -15.18 -13.40
C LYS A 89 -9.12 -13.89 -14.20
N SER A 90 -10.13 -13.85 -15.08
CA SER A 90 -10.46 -12.65 -15.87
C SER A 90 -10.92 -11.48 -14.99
N ILE A 91 -11.80 -11.73 -14.03
CA ILE A 91 -12.31 -10.68 -13.14
C ILE A 91 -11.25 -10.28 -12.10
N LEU A 92 -10.47 -11.23 -11.57
CA LEU A 92 -9.34 -10.94 -10.67
C LEU A 92 -8.34 -10.02 -11.35
N PHE A 93 -7.95 -10.31 -12.60
CA PHE A 93 -7.08 -9.41 -13.35
C PHE A 93 -7.70 -8.02 -13.52
N SER A 94 -9.00 -7.96 -13.81
CA SER A 94 -9.74 -6.69 -13.92
C SER A 94 -9.76 -5.90 -12.60
N LEU A 95 -9.89 -6.58 -11.45
CA LEU A 95 -9.79 -5.98 -10.11
C LEU A 95 -8.38 -5.45 -9.83
N CYS A 96 -7.34 -6.22 -10.16
CA CYS A 96 -5.95 -5.78 -10.04
C CYS A 96 -5.65 -4.56 -10.91
N TYR A 97 -6.15 -4.55 -12.15
CA TYR A 97 -6.02 -3.42 -13.06
C TYR A 97 -6.75 -2.18 -12.54
N PHE A 98 -7.99 -2.35 -12.06
CA PHE A 98 -8.75 -1.28 -11.43
C PHE A 98 -8.01 -0.72 -10.20
N HIS A 99 -7.48 -1.59 -9.34
CA HIS A 99 -6.69 -1.19 -8.18
C HIS A 99 -5.45 -0.38 -8.59
N ALA A 100 -4.74 -0.82 -9.63
CA ALA A 100 -3.59 -0.10 -10.18
C ALA A 100 -3.97 1.29 -10.72
N VAL A 101 -5.09 1.40 -11.43
CA VAL A 101 -5.62 2.69 -11.91
C VAL A 101 -5.97 3.61 -10.74
N VAL A 102 -6.67 3.10 -9.73
CA VAL A 102 -7.03 3.88 -8.53
C VAL A 102 -5.78 4.38 -7.81
N ALA A 103 -4.77 3.53 -7.63
CA ALA A 103 -3.50 3.89 -7.02
C ALA A 103 -2.78 4.98 -7.81
N GLU A 104 -2.65 4.81 -9.14
CA GLU A 104 -2.03 5.80 -10.02
C GLU A 104 -2.79 7.13 -10.04
N ARG A 105 -4.12 7.11 -9.98
CA ARG A 105 -4.93 8.34 -10.03
C ARG A 105 -4.72 9.24 -8.82
N ARG A 106 -4.27 8.72 -7.68
CA ARG A 106 -4.02 9.52 -6.46
C ARG A 106 -3.00 10.63 -6.67
N LYS A 107 -2.02 10.43 -7.55
CA LYS A 107 -0.95 11.41 -7.79
C LYS A 107 -1.43 12.71 -8.42
N PHE A 108 -2.64 12.72 -8.99
CA PHE A 108 -3.22 13.90 -9.66
C PHE A 108 -4.08 14.76 -8.71
N GLY A 109 -4.07 14.48 -7.40
CA GLY A 109 -4.80 15.27 -6.41
C GLY A 109 -6.28 15.45 -6.79
N PRO A 110 -6.81 16.69 -6.77
CA PRO A 110 -8.20 16.97 -7.13
C PRO A 110 -8.63 16.53 -8.53
N GLN A 111 -7.72 16.49 -9.51
CA GLN A 111 -8.03 15.99 -10.87
C GLN A 111 -8.20 14.46 -10.90
N GLY A 112 -7.55 13.77 -9.97
CA GLY A 112 -7.71 12.33 -9.75
C GLY A 112 -8.98 12.01 -8.99
N TRP A 113 -9.21 12.73 -7.89
CA TRP A 113 -10.26 12.47 -6.90
C TRP A 113 -10.75 13.76 -6.24
N ASN A 114 -12.07 14.02 -6.27
CA ASN A 114 -12.67 15.11 -5.48
C ASN A 114 -12.55 14.85 -3.97
N ARG A 115 -12.63 13.58 -3.56
CA ARG A 115 -12.33 13.10 -2.20
C ARG A 115 -11.49 11.83 -2.30
N SER A 116 -10.31 11.85 -1.71
CA SER A 116 -9.42 10.70 -1.71
C SER A 116 -9.97 9.60 -0.79
N TYR A 117 -10.15 8.40 -1.34
CA TYR A 117 -10.39 7.20 -0.52
C TYR A 117 -9.09 6.42 -0.37
N PRO A 118 -8.71 6.01 0.86
CA PRO A 118 -7.46 5.31 1.15
C PRO A 118 -7.50 3.80 0.81
N PHE A 119 -8.05 3.43 -0.36
CA PHE A 119 -7.85 2.14 -1.04
C PHE A 119 -6.46 1.54 -0.75
N ASN A 120 -6.46 0.39 -0.11
CA ASN A 120 -5.27 -0.35 0.28
C ASN A 120 -5.36 -1.80 -0.23
N THR A 121 -4.35 -2.60 0.07
CA THR A 121 -4.31 -4.01 -0.33
C THR A 121 -5.48 -4.80 0.26
N GLY A 122 -5.94 -4.48 1.46
CA GLY A 122 -7.08 -5.13 2.10
C GLY A 122 -8.38 -4.94 1.32
N ASP A 123 -8.64 -3.76 0.76
CA ASP A 123 -9.82 -3.55 -0.10
C ASP A 123 -9.76 -4.45 -1.35
N LEU A 124 -8.56 -4.65 -1.92
CA LEU A 124 -8.33 -5.52 -3.08
C LEU A 124 -8.56 -6.99 -2.71
N THR A 125 -7.96 -7.49 -1.63
CA THR A 125 -8.08 -8.90 -1.22
C THR A 125 -9.52 -9.24 -0.85
N ILE A 126 -10.20 -8.36 -0.09
CA ILE A 126 -11.62 -8.56 0.26
C ILE A 126 -12.49 -8.55 -1.00
N SER A 127 -12.19 -7.70 -1.99
CA SER A 127 -12.92 -7.71 -3.27
C SER A 127 -12.77 -9.03 -4.02
N VAL A 128 -11.59 -9.67 -3.95
CA VAL A 128 -11.35 -11.00 -4.52
C VAL A 128 -12.07 -12.09 -3.72
N ASP A 129 -12.12 -12.01 -2.39
CA ASP A 129 -12.89 -12.95 -1.57
C ASP A 129 -14.39 -12.86 -1.87
N VAL A 130 -14.92 -11.64 -2.03
CA VAL A 130 -16.31 -11.42 -2.44
C VAL A 130 -16.57 -11.97 -3.84
N LEU A 131 -15.64 -11.78 -4.78
CA LEU A 131 -15.70 -12.37 -6.10
C LEU A 131 -15.77 -13.90 -6.04
N TYR A 132 -14.86 -14.52 -5.28
CA TYR A 132 -14.83 -15.96 -5.10
C TYR A 132 -16.17 -16.49 -4.57
N ASN A 133 -16.63 -15.95 -3.44
CA ASN A 133 -17.89 -16.34 -2.82
C ASN A 133 -19.08 -16.17 -3.78
N TYR A 134 -19.07 -15.10 -4.58
CA TYR A 134 -20.13 -14.86 -5.56
C TYR A 134 -20.13 -15.90 -6.69
N LEU A 135 -18.95 -16.27 -7.22
CA LEU A 135 -18.84 -17.25 -8.31
C LEU A 135 -19.19 -18.67 -7.86
N GLU A 136 -18.82 -19.05 -6.65
CA GLU A 136 -19.15 -20.36 -6.07
C GLU A 136 -20.64 -20.47 -5.71
N ALA A 137 -21.24 -19.40 -5.17
CA ALA A 137 -22.66 -19.41 -4.80
C ALA A 137 -23.61 -19.33 -6.00
N ASN A 138 -23.15 -18.88 -7.19
CA ASN A 138 -24.01 -18.64 -8.35
C ASN A 138 -23.55 -19.44 -9.58
N ALA A 139 -24.35 -20.45 -9.95
CA ALA A 139 -24.15 -21.28 -11.15
C ALA A 139 -24.15 -20.51 -12.48
N LYS A 140 -24.49 -19.21 -12.49
CA LYS A 140 -24.49 -18.34 -13.67
C LYS A 140 -24.03 -16.94 -13.28
N VAL A 141 -22.88 -16.48 -13.78
CA VAL A 141 -22.53 -15.05 -13.71
C VAL A 141 -23.59 -14.29 -14.50
N ARG A 142 -24.46 -13.55 -13.81
CA ARG A 142 -25.36 -12.61 -14.49
C ARG A 142 -24.52 -11.45 -15.01
N SER A 143 -24.18 -11.46 -16.29
CA SER A 143 -23.48 -10.38 -17.02
C SER A 143 -24.23 -9.03 -17.05
N ASN A 144 -25.36 -8.91 -16.33
CA ASN A 144 -26.24 -7.75 -16.34
C ASN A 144 -25.71 -6.52 -15.59
N ASN A 145 -24.60 -6.65 -14.84
CA ASN A 145 -23.99 -5.49 -14.17
C ASN A 145 -22.98 -4.74 -15.05
N ILE A 146 -22.47 -5.35 -16.13
CA ILE A 146 -21.50 -4.69 -17.03
C ILE A 146 -22.22 -3.78 -18.05
N LYS A 147 -23.47 -4.09 -18.42
CA LYS A 147 -24.22 -3.31 -19.43
C LYS A 147 -24.94 -2.08 -18.87
N LYS A 148 -25.04 -1.91 -17.55
CA LYS A 148 -25.75 -0.74 -16.96
C LYS A 148 -24.89 0.53 -16.83
N GLN A 149 -23.57 0.44 -17.00
CA GLN A 149 -22.69 1.62 -16.98
C GLN A 149 -22.39 2.22 -18.37
N GLN A 150 -23.02 1.73 -19.44
CA GLN A 150 -22.97 2.36 -20.77
C GLN A 150 -24.25 3.16 -21.12
N LEU A 151 -25.16 3.36 -20.17
CA LEU A 151 -26.41 4.10 -20.36
C LEU A 151 -26.68 5.20 -19.30
N LEU A 152 -25.62 5.72 -18.69
CA LEU A 152 -25.59 7.03 -18.02
C LEU A 152 -24.30 7.75 -18.44
#